data_AF-A0A659RI43-F1
#
_entry.id   AF-A0A659RI43-F1
#
_cell.length_a   1.000
_cell.length_b   1.000
_cell.length_c   1.000
_cell.angle_alpha   90.00
_cell.angle_beta   90.00
_cell.angle_gamma   90.00
#
_symmetry.space_group_name_H-M   'P 1'
#
loop_
_entity.id
_entity.type
_entity.pdbx_description
1 polymer ?
#
loop_
_entity_poly.entity_id
_entity_poly.type
_entity_poly.pdbx_seq_one_letter_code
_entity_poly.pdbx_strand_id
1 'polypeptide(L)'
;GLGVMGGEITIASILALECYVTIECQQSRIDFRLRTRYVDEQAATLDDALARITRYTREGKAVSVALCANAADILPALLTRGRRADVVTAPPSAHHPGPG
;
A
#
# COMPACT_ATOMS: atom_id res chain seq x y z
N GLY A 1 5.16 -12.64 -8.22
CA GLY A 1 4.48 -13.31 -9.34
C GLY A 1 3.24 -12.53 -9.69
N LEU A 2 3.14 -12.06 -10.94
CA LEU A 2 2.06 -11.22 -11.47
C LEU A 2 0.83 -12.08 -11.78
N GLY A 3 -0.24 -11.92 -11.01
CA GLY A 3 -1.52 -12.56 -11.25
C GLY A 3 -2.64 -11.69 -10.71
N VAL A 4 -3.55 -11.30 -11.62
CA VAL A 4 -4.81 -10.58 -11.40
C VAL A 4 -4.70 -9.05 -11.24
N MET A 5 -4.36 -8.38 -12.35
CA MET A 5 -4.77 -6.98 -12.59
C MET A 5 -6.26 -6.96 -12.93
N GLY A 6 -7.09 -6.51 -11.99
CA GLY A 6 -8.50 -6.26 -12.20
C GLY A 6 -9.07 -5.35 -11.12
N GLY A 7 -9.31 -4.09 -11.46
CA GLY A 7 -9.96 -3.09 -10.61
C GLY A 7 -8.97 -2.09 -10.01
N GLU A 8 -8.82 -0.95 -10.69
CA GLU A 8 -8.20 0.31 -10.27
C GLU A 8 -7.53 0.30 -8.89
N ILE A 9 -6.19 0.27 -8.88
CA ILE A 9 -5.43 0.35 -7.66
C ILE A 9 -4.43 1.50 -7.72
N THR A 10 -4.65 2.53 -6.92
CA THR A 10 -3.57 3.46 -6.55
C THR A 10 -2.75 2.80 -5.45
N ILE A 11 -2.06 1.69 -5.75
CA ILE A 11 -1.08 1.10 -4.84
C ILE A 11 0.12 2.04 -4.83
N ALA A 12 0.48 2.56 -3.66
CA ALA A 12 1.88 2.88 -3.37
C ALA A 12 2.39 1.75 -2.48
N SER A 13 3.21 0.84 -3.02
CA SER A 13 3.81 -0.24 -2.23
C SER A 13 5.15 0.18 -1.65
N ILE A 14 5.34 0.03 -0.34
CA ILE A 14 6.69 0.07 0.27
C ILE A 14 7.21 -1.36 0.29
N LEU A 15 8.18 -1.69 -0.54
CA LEU A 15 8.78 -3.04 -0.59
C LEU A 15 9.91 -3.16 0.45
N ALA A 16 9.83 -4.17 1.31
CA ALA A 16 10.94 -4.61 2.16
C ALA A 16 11.00 -6.15 2.12
N LEU A 17 11.87 -6.69 1.26
CA LEU A 17 11.89 -8.11 0.90
C LEU A 17 10.51 -8.57 0.38
N GLU A 18 9.98 -9.64 0.97
CA GLU A 18 8.66 -10.24 0.67
C GLU A 18 7.50 -9.52 1.38
N CYS A 19 7.77 -8.47 2.18
CA CYS A 19 6.73 -7.69 2.85
C CYS A 19 6.42 -6.42 2.05
N TYR A 20 5.15 -6.01 2.03
CA TYR A 20 4.73 -4.75 1.40
C TYR A 20 3.60 -4.03 2.12
N VAL A 21 3.61 -2.69 2.06
CA VAL A 21 2.50 -1.83 2.53
C VAL A 21 1.72 -1.29 1.35
N THR A 22 0.41 -1.57 1.25
CA THR A 22 -0.49 -0.99 0.26
C THR A 22 -1.20 0.23 0.83
N ILE A 23 -1.01 1.40 0.21
CA ILE A 23 -1.82 2.59 0.52
C ILE A 23 -3.12 2.57 -0.30
N GLU A 24 -4.26 2.76 0.35
CA GLU A 24 -5.58 2.82 -0.29
C GLU A 24 -6.44 3.85 0.46
N CYS A 25 -7.14 4.74 -0.24
CA CYS A 25 -7.91 5.79 0.42
C CYS A 25 -9.35 5.37 0.75
N GLN A 26 -9.82 4.24 0.21
CA GLN A 26 -11.17 3.73 0.42
C GLN A 26 -11.17 2.47 1.30
N GLN A 27 -11.70 2.60 2.52
CA GLN A 27 -11.82 1.49 3.49
C GLN A 27 -12.55 0.28 2.89
N SER A 28 -13.62 0.49 2.11
CA SER A 28 -14.38 -0.60 1.47
C SER A 28 -13.55 -1.47 0.52
N ARG A 29 -12.54 -0.89 -0.14
CA ARG A 29 -11.61 -1.62 -1.01
C ARG A 29 -10.59 -2.43 -0.20
N ILE A 30 -10.17 -1.90 0.97
CA ILE A 30 -9.35 -2.65 1.92
C ILE A 30 -10.14 -3.83 2.48
N ASP A 31 -11.38 -3.60 2.93
CA ASP A 31 -12.26 -4.66 3.46
C ASP A 31 -12.49 -5.77 2.43
N PHE A 32 -12.66 -5.40 1.16
CA PHE A 32 -12.76 -6.37 0.06
C PHE A 32 -11.50 -7.22 -0.07
N ARG A 33 -10.31 -6.60 -0.01
CA ARG A 33 -9.01 -7.28 -0.13
C ARG A 33 -8.70 -8.17 1.07
N LEU A 34 -9.02 -7.73 2.28
CA LEU A 34 -8.94 -8.54 3.49
C LEU A 34 -9.84 -9.78 3.38
N ARG A 35 -11.11 -9.57 2.99
CA ARG A 35 -12.08 -10.68 2.83
C ARG A 35 -11.65 -11.68 1.75
N THR A 36 -11.06 -11.20 0.67
CA THR A 36 -10.59 -12.03 -0.45
C THR A 36 -9.16 -12.53 -0.27
N ARG A 37 -8.51 -12.25 0.86
CA ARG A 37 -7.14 -12.64 1.20
C ARG A 37 -6.09 -12.16 0.19
N TYR A 38 -6.35 -11.04 -0.47
CA TYR A 38 -5.35 -10.32 -1.27
C TYR A 38 -4.49 -9.38 -0.41
N VAL A 39 -4.93 -9.09 0.82
CA VAL A 39 -4.16 -8.39 1.87
C VAL A 39 -4.32 -9.19 3.16
N ASP A 40 -3.24 -9.33 3.92
CA ASP A 40 -3.21 -10.11 5.17
C ASP A 40 -3.74 -9.28 6.35
N GLU A 41 -3.30 -8.02 6.45
CA GLU A 41 -3.58 -7.16 7.59
C GLU A 41 -3.86 -5.71 7.20
N GLN A 42 -4.53 -4.98 8.08
CA GLN A 42 -4.64 -3.53 8.01
C GLN A 42 -3.93 -2.88 9.21
N ALA A 43 -3.14 -1.85 8.93
CA ALA A 43 -2.51 -0.99 9.91
C ALA A 43 -3.38 0.21 10.25
N ALA A 44 -3.26 0.70 11.50
CA ALA A 44 -3.99 1.87 11.97
C ALA A 44 -3.31 3.19 11.56
N THR A 45 -1.98 3.19 11.43
CA THR A 45 -1.17 4.36 11.10
C THR A 45 0.03 3.98 10.23
N LEU A 46 0.70 4.99 9.66
CA LEU A 46 1.95 4.77 8.91
C LEU A 46 3.04 4.16 9.80
N ASP A 47 3.19 4.63 11.04
CA ASP A 47 4.21 4.11 11.95
C ASP A 47 3.91 2.65 12.35
N ASP A 48 2.64 2.29 12.56
CA ASP A 48 2.21 0.90 12.79
C ASP A 48 2.54 0.03 11.56
N ALA A 49 2.19 0.48 10.35
CA ALA A 49 2.52 -0.24 9.12
C ALA A 49 4.03 -0.49 9.01
N LEU A 50 4.85 0.54 9.21
CA LEU A 50 6.31 0.44 9.13
C LEU A 50 6.90 -0.46 10.22
N ALA A 51 6.34 -0.44 11.43
CA ALA A 51 6.75 -1.31 12.52
C ALA A 51 6.46 -2.78 12.21
N ARG A 52 5.27 -3.09 11.67
CA ARG A 52 4.88 -4.45 11.25
C ARG A 52 5.77 -4.97 10.14
N ILE A 53 6.01 -4.18 9.10
CA ILE A 53 6.93 -4.56 8.03
C ILE A 53 8.31 -4.86 8.58
N THR A 54 8.88 -3.95 9.39
CA THR A 54 10.20 -4.15 10.00
C THR A 54 10.25 -5.46 10.81
N ARG A 55 9.19 -5.76 11.56
CA ARG A 55 9.05 -7.00 12.33
C ARG A 55 8.99 -8.23 11.40
N TYR A 56 8.10 -8.24 10.40
CA TYR A 56 7.94 -9.40 9.52
C TYR A 56 9.15 -9.67 8.63
N THR A 57 9.81 -8.63 8.16
CA THR A 57 11.10 -8.74 7.47
C THR A 57 12.14 -9.42 8.36
N ARG A 58 12.23 -9.05 9.65
CA ARG A 58 13.15 -9.69 10.62
C ARG A 58 12.76 -11.14 10.93
N GLU A 59 11.47 -11.44 10.93
CA GLU A 59 10.95 -12.80 11.13
C GLU A 59 11.02 -13.68 9.88
N GLY A 60 11.45 -13.14 8.73
CA GLY A 60 11.50 -13.86 7.45
C GLY A 60 10.12 -14.22 6.89
N LYS A 61 9.07 -13.46 7.25
CA LYS A 61 7.69 -13.70 6.82
C LYS A 61 7.33 -12.80 5.65
N ALA A 62 6.62 -13.35 4.67
CA ALA A 62 5.96 -12.59 3.62
C ALA A 62 4.59 -12.12 4.12
N VAL A 63 4.40 -10.81 4.30
CA VAL A 63 3.14 -10.24 4.80
C VAL A 63 2.80 -8.95 4.04
N SER A 64 1.54 -8.83 3.70
CA SER A 64 0.93 -7.68 3.06
C SER A 64 0.09 -6.87 4.05
N VAL A 65 0.38 -5.57 4.17
CA VAL A 65 -0.28 -4.67 5.11
C VAL A 65 -0.96 -3.53 4.36
N ALA A 66 -2.25 -3.31 4.52
CA ALA A 66 -2.93 -2.14 3.99
C ALA A 66 -2.91 -0.96 4.98
N LEU A 67 -2.87 0.26 4.49
CA LEU A 67 -3.09 1.48 5.26
C LEU A 67 -4.17 2.33 4.58
N CYS A 68 -5.23 2.65 5.33
CA CYS A 68 -6.29 3.56 4.87
C CYS A 68 -5.78 5.00 4.93
N ALA A 69 -5.26 5.52 3.82
CA ALA A 69 -4.71 6.86 3.74
C ALA A 69 -4.65 7.34 2.29
N ASN A 70 -4.48 8.65 2.09
CA ASN A 70 -4.20 9.20 0.78
C ASN A 70 -2.70 9.04 0.47
N ALA A 71 -2.38 8.45 -0.69
CA ALA A 71 -0.99 8.32 -1.15
C ALA A 71 -0.27 9.67 -1.26
N ALA A 72 -0.99 10.74 -1.62
CA ALA A 72 -0.45 12.09 -1.70
C ALA A 72 0.06 12.62 -0.34
N ASP A 73 -0.50 12.14 0.77
CA ASP A 73 -0.07 12.52 2.12
C ASP A 73 1.08 11.61 2.62
N ILE A 74 1.00 10.32 2.28
CA ILE A 74 1.96 9.31 2.77
C ILE A 74 3.31 9.40 2.04
N LEU A 75 3.31 9.61 0.72
CA LEU A 75 4.54 9.61 -0.08
C LEU A 75 5.54 10.71 0.36
N PRO A 76 5.14 11.98 0.52
CA PRO A 76 6.03 13.02 1.05
C PRO A 76 6.49 12.70 2.47
N ALA A 77 5.62 12.14 3.30
CA ALA A 77 5.93 11.80 4.67
C ALA A 77 6.96 10.66 4.77
N LEU A 78 7.03 9.76 3.79
CA LEU A 78 8.06 8.72 3.69
C LEU A 78 9.41 9.28 3.22
N LEU A 79 9.38 10.16 2.20
CA LEU A 79 10.57 10.83 1.68
C LEU A 79 11.28 11.63 2.78
N THR A 80 10.53 12.42 3.55
CA THR A 80 11.07 13.22 4.68
C THR A 80 11.70 12.34 5.77
N ARG A 81 11.22 11.11 5.95
CA ARG A 81 11.76 10.15 6.94
C ARG A 81 13.01 9.41 6.44
N GLY A 82 13.54 9.72 5.26
CA GLY A 82 14.70 9.05 4.68
C GLY A 82 14.45 7.56 4.36
N ARG A 83 13.18 7.13 4.37
CA ARG A 83 12.81 5.77 3.99
C ARG A 83 12.64 5.73 2.48
N ARG A 84 13.57 5.03 1.81
CA ARG A 84 13.44 4.72 0.38
C ARG A 84 12.29 3.72 0.26
N ALA A 85 11.13 4.22 -0.15
CA ALA A 85 10.07 3.36 -0.63
C ALA A 85 10.40 3.06 -2.09
N ASP A 86 10.59 1.78 -2.43
CA ASP A 86 10.53 1.35 -3.81
C ASP A 86 9.06 1.37 -4.22
N VAL A 87 8.56 2.58 -4.48
CA VAL A 87 7.16 2.83 -4.75
C VAL A 87 6.82 2.28 -6.13
N VAL A 88 6.13 1.15 -6.16
CA VAL A 88 5.41 0.73 -7.36
C VAL A 88 4.08 1.47 -7.36
N THR A 89 3.98 2.55 -8.13
CA THR A 89 2.70 3.20 -8.43
C THR A 89 2.16 2.68 -9.75
N ALA A 90 0.94 2.14 -9.78
CA ALA A 90 0.20 2.13 -11.04
C ALA A 90 -0.12 3.59 -11.40
N PRO A 91 0.04 4.02 -12.67
CA PRO A 91 -0.33 5.37 -13.05
C PRO A 91 -1.80 5.62 -12.67
N PRO A 92 -2.15 6.81 -12.15
CA PRO A 92 -3.55 7.19 -12.04
C PRO A 92 -4.15 7.02 -13.44
N SER A 93 -5.35 6.45 -13.53
CA SER A 93 -6.07 6.39 -14.79
C SER A 93 -6.03 7.79 -15.40
N ALA A 94 -5.44 7.91 -16.58
CA ALA A 94 -5.48 9.12 -17.39
C ALA A 94 -6.91 9.27 -17.90
N HIS A 95 -7.85 9.62 -17.03
CA HIS A 95 -8.99 10.40 -17.43
C HIS A 95 -8.57 11.87 -17.34
N HIS A 96 -8.32 12.44 -18.53
CA HIS A 96 -8.20 13.86 -18.74
C HIS A 96 -9.32 14.64 -18.01
N PRO A 97 -9.05 15.90 -17.60
CA PRO A 97 -10.00 16.74 -16.90
C PRO A 97 -11.05 17.30 -17.89
N GLY A 98 -12.30 17.34 -17.46
CA GLY A 98 -13.35 18.13 -18.10
C GLY A 98 -14.39 18.53 -17.06
N PRO A 99 -14.92 19.76 -17.05
CA PRO A 99 -15.95 20.13 -16.12
C PRO A 99 -17.26 19.46 -16.55
N GLY A 100 -17.89 18.75 -15.62
CA GLY A 100 -19.19 18.10 -15.77
C GLY A 100 -19.67 17.58 -14.43
#